data_AF-A0A3A5AQT2-F1
#
_entry.id   AF-A0A3A5AQT2-F1
#
_cell.length_a   1.000
_cell.length_b   1.000
_cell.length_c   1.000
_cell.angle_alpha   90.00
_cell.angle_beta   90.00
_cell.angle_gamma   90.00
#
_symmetry.space_group_name_H-M   'P 1'
#
loop_
_entity.id
_entity.type
_entity.pdbx_description
1 polymer ?
#
loop_
_entity_poly.entity_id
_entity_poly.type
_entity_poly.pdbx_seq_one_letter_code
_entity_poly.pdbx_strand_id
1 'polypeptide(L)'
;VGSCPQVIQAWTWYVIEVHIKIADSGGILEVRIDGNPQLTYVGDTKPDANTAIDTIGNYVAVNNEYFYDDFIVNDPTGEVNNSWPGGLKIALRKPVAEGPVQQWVPTPGPDHYSALDETPPSGADYVKTDVVDNIEMVQLSALPAEAQSVKAVQLDAWGLKASTVSPTRLALLAQLAGIDYVQPIQDLPLAQGQIKTVLNTNPAGGNWTVAATNALILGAQAKA
;
A
#
# COMPACT_ATOMS: atom_id res chain seq x y z
N VAL A 1 31.35 14.28 10.65
CA VAL A 1 30.94 12.86 10.77
C VAL A 1 30.13 12.73 12.04
N GLY A 2 28.81 12.62 11.94
CA GLY A 2 27.95 12.36 13.10
C GLY A 2 27.92 10.86 13.36
N SER A 3 28.29 10.43 14.56
CA SER A 3 28.12 9.05 14.99
C SER A 3 26.68 8.85 15.46
N CYS A 4 25.99 7.83 14.94
CA CYS A 4 24.75 7.35 15.55
C CYS A 4 25.07 6.87 16.98
N PRO A 5 24.45 7.44 18.03
CA PRO A 5 24.71 7.02 19.41
C PRO A 5 24.11 5.64 19.74
N GLN A 6 23.06 5.20 19.03
CA GLN A 6 22.42 3.91 19.25
C GLN A 6 23.12 2.78 18.50
N VAL A 7 23.45 1.71 19.24
CA VAL A 7 23.97 0.47 18.65
C VAL A 7 22.81 -0.44 18.24
N ILE A 8 22.71 -0.74 16.95
CA ILE A 8 21.77 -1.72 16.40
C ILE A 8 22.26 -3.13 16.72
N GLN A 9 21.42 -3.92 17.37
CA GLN A 9 21.72 -5.31 17.71
C GLN A 9 21.20 -6.27 16.62
N ALA A 10 21.89 -7.40 16.45
CA ALA A 10 21.40 -8.48 15.61
C ALA A 10 20.09 -9.06 16.18
N TRP A 11 19.25 -9.61 15.31
CA TRP A 11 17.99 -10.30 15.67
C TRP A 11 16.98 -9.43 16.43
N THR A 12 17.03 -8.11 16.23
CA THR A 12 16.12 -7.16 16.85
C THR A 12 15.50 -6.28 15.77
N TRP A 13 14.18 -6.13 15.80
CA TRP A 13 13.46 -5.19 14.94
C TRP A 13 13.55 -3.78 15.51
N TYR A 14 13.80 -2.81 14.65
CA TYR A 14 13.87 -1.39 14.97
C TYR A 14 13.00 -0.61 13.99
N VAL A 15 12.33 0.44 14.47
CA VAL A 15 11.68 1.40 13.59
C VAL A 15 12.74 2.42 13.17
N ILE A 16 13.15 2.37 11.90
CA ILE A 16 14.09 3.34 11.33
C ILE A 16 13.30 4.34 10.50
N GLU A 17 13.41 5.62 10.87
CA GLU A 17 12.75 6.70 10.14
C GLU A 17 13.80 7.68 9.62
N VAL A 18 13.65 8.10 8.37
CA VAL A 18 14.58 9.01 7.69
C VAL A 18 13.80 10.13 7.02
N HIS A 19 14.22 11.37 7.25
CA HIS A 19 13.69 12.56 6.57
C HIS A 19 14.82 13.23 5.80
N ILE A 20 14.64 13.33 4.49
CA ILE A 20 15.61 13.94 3.57
C ILE A 20 14.91 15.06 2.81
N LYS A 21 15.56 16.23 2.78
CA LYS A 21 15.22 17.34 1.89
C LYS A 21 16.47 17.72 1.13
N ILE A 22 16.41 17.64 -0.20
CA ILE A 22 17.48 18.04 -1.11
C ILE A 22 17.44 19.56 -1.31
N ALA A 23 18.51 20.28 -0.97
CA ALA A 23 18.66 21.71 -1.25
C ALA A 23 20.13 22.18 -1.14
N ASP A 24 20.49 23.23 -1.89
CA ASP A 24 21.81 23.89 -1.83
C ASP A 24 22.05 24.61 -0.46
N SER A 25 20.97 24.94 0.26
CA SER A 25 20.99 25.47 1.62
C SER A 25 19.65 25.17 2.31
N GLY A 26 19.67 24.92 3.62
CA GLY A 26 18.47 24.52 4.37
C GLY A 26 17.90 23.16 3.93
N GLY A 27 18.74 22.32 3.32
CA GLY A 27 18.51 20.90 3.15
C GLY A 27 18.55 20.20 4.50
N ILE A 28 17.91 19.03 4.60
CA ILE A 28 17.71 18.30 5.85
C ILE A 28 18.12 16.85 5.65
N LEU A 29 18.87 16.31 6.60
CA LEU A 29 19.00 14.87 6.81
C LEU A 29 18.77 14.59 8.29
N GLU A 30 17.70 13.90 8.60
CA GLU A 30 17.36 13.47 9.95
C GLU A 30 17.14 11.96 9.98
N VAL A 31 17.67 11.31 11.02
CA VAL A 31 17.49 9.88 11.26
C VAL A 31 16.98 9.69 12.69
N ARG A 32 15.94 8.87 12.82
CA ARG A 32 15.41 8.40 14.10
C ARG A 32 15.41 6.88 14.15
N ILE A 33 15.64 6.36 15.35
CA ILE A 33 15.50 4.93 15.64
C ILE A 33 14.58 4.81 16.85
N ASP A 34 13.49 4.06 16.69
CA ASP A 34 12.41 3.92 17.67
C ASP A 34 11.88 5.30 18.14
N GLY A 35 11.76 6.23 17.19
CA GLY A 35 11.35 7.61 17.43
C GLY A 35 12.41 8.53 18.04
N ASN A 36 13.56 8.00 18.49
CA ASN A 36 14.63 8.79 19.11
C ASN A 36 15.58 9.38 18.04
N PRO A 37 15.84 10.71 18.06
CA PRO A 37 16.80 11.33 17.14
C PRO A 37 18.21 10.76 17.29
N GLN A 38 18.79 10.33 16.17
CA GLN A 38 20.15 9.79 16.10
C GLN A 38 21.09 10.71 15.35
N LEU A 39 20.57 11.38 14.33
CA LEU A 39 21.31 12.30 13.50
C LEU A 39 20.39 13.42 13.05
N THR A 40 20.89 14.65 13.12
CA THR A 40 20.26 15.83 12.55
C THR A 40 21.33 16.63 11.84
N TYR A 41 21.10 16.91 10.57
CA TYR A 41 21.93 17.78 9.74
C TYR A 41 21.03 18.76 8.99
N VAL A 42 21.44 20.03 9.00
CA VAL A 42 20.84 21.10 8.22
C VAL A 42 21.94 21.83 7.48
N GLY A 43 21.82 21.94 6.16
CA GLY A 43 22.86 22.53 5.32
C GLY A 43 22.67 22.21 3.84
N ASP A 44 23.76 22.13 3.09
CA ASP A 44 23.73 21.64 1.72
C ASP A 44 23.62 20.12 1.74
N THR A 45 22.56 19.59 1.13
CA THR A 45 22.30 18.15 0.97
C THR A 45 22.21 17.76 -0.50
N LYS A 46 22.46 18.68 -1.43
CA LYS A 46 22.23 18.47 -2.85
C LYS A 46 23.44 17.82 -3.51
N PRO A 47 23.30 16.59 -4.03
CA PRO A 47 24.37 16.00 -4.83
C PRO A 47 24.28 16.59 -6.25
N ASP A 48 25.22 17.46 -6.58
CA ASP A 48 25.34 18.11 -7.89
C ASP A 48 24.03 18.82 -8.34
N ALA A 49 23.44 18.40 -9.46
CA ALA A 49 22.26 19.02 -10.04
C ALA A 49 20.94 18.36 -9.62
N ASN A 50 20.99 17.27 -8.84
CA ASN A 50 19.80 16.48 -8.53
C ASN A 50 18.87 17.25 -7.58
N THR A 51 17.55 17.15 -7.83
CA THR A 51 16.52 17.84 -7.03
C THR A 51 15.43 16.90 -6.50
N ALA A 52 15.51 15.61 -6.83
CA ALA A 52 14.54 14.60 -6.45
C ALA A 52 15.22 13.34 -5.91
N ILE A 53 14.48 12.60 -5.09
CA ILE A 53 14.81 11.24 -4.67
C ILE A 53 13.93 10.32 -5.48
N ASP A 54 14.52 9.52 -6.37
CA ASP A 54 13.80 8.61 -7.26
C ASP A 54 14.02 7.13 -6.93
N THR A 55 14.99 6.85 -6.06
CA THR A 55 15.43 5.49 -5.74
C THR A 55 15.74 5.37 -4.26
N ILE A 56 15.29 4.28 -3.66
CA ILE A 56 15.71 3.84 -2.32
C ILE A 56 16.33 2.47 -2.49
N GLY A 57 17.58 2.35 -2.05
CA GLY A 57 18.39 1.16 -2.25
C GLY A 57 19.08 0.72 -0.96
N ASN A 58 19.30 -0.58 -0.87
CA ASN A 58 20.12 -1.19 0.16
C ASN A 58 21.58 -1.21 -0.34
N TYR A 59 22.50 -0.66 0.46
CA TYR A 59 23.93 -0.79 0.23
C TYR A 59 24.54 -1.67 1.32
N VAL A 60 25.21 -2.75 0.89
CA VAL A 60 25.80 -3.74 1.79
C VAL A 60 27.32 -3.74 1.58
N ALA A 61 28.05 -3.26 2.57
CA ALA A 61 29.52 -3.25 2.53
C ALA A 61 30.15 -4.62 2.90
N VAL A 62 29.42 -5.46 3.65
CA VAL A 62 29.86 -6.76 4.16
C VAL A 62 28.68 -7.74 4.17
N ASN A 63 28.93 -9.05 3.99
CA ASN A 63 27.89 -10.10 3.90
C ASN A 63 27.07 -10.25 5.21
N ASN A 64 26.11 -9.37 5.43
CA ASN A 64 25.13 -9.43 6.50
C ASN A 64 23.73 -9.61 5.90
N GLU A 65 22.88 -10.33 6.64
CA GLU A 65 21.46 -10.45 6.31
C GLU A 65 20.69 -9.28 6.94
N TYR A 66 19.89 -8.61 6.12
CA TYR A 66 19.02 -7.52 6.55
C TYR A 66 17.59 -7.85 6.14
N PHE A 67 16.67 -7.72 7.09
CA PHE A 67 15.24 -7.88 6.87
C PHE A 67 14.58 -6.52 7.01
N TYR A 68 13.64 -6.24 6.12
CA TYR A 68 12.87 -5.00 6.11
C TYR A 68 11.41 -5.39 6.07
N ASP A 69 10.60 -4.72 6.88
CA ASP A 69 9.16 -4.85 6.86
C ASP A 69 8.52 -3.49 7.12
N ASP A 70 7.26 -3.34 6.71
CA ASP A 70 6.44 -2.14 6.88
C ASP A 70 7.04 -0.86 6.28
N PHE A 71 7.41 -0.91 5.00
CA PHE A 71 8.01 0.23 4.29
C PHE A 71 6.99 1.30 3.91
N ILE A 72 7.11 2.50 4.49
CA ILE A 72 6.19 3.62 4.30
C ILE A 72 6.97 4.87 3.92
N VAL A 73 6.48 5.58 2.90
CA VAL A 73 7.04 6.86 2.46
C VAL A 73 5.94 7.90 2.45
N ASN A 74 6.18 8.99 3.19
CA ASN A 74 5.30 10.15 3.24
C ASN A 74 5.94 11.30 2.46
N ASP A 75 5.12 12.00 1.67
CA ASP A 75 5.50 13.28 1.07
C ASP A 75 5.12 14.38 2.08
N PRO A 76 6.05 15.26 2.50
CA PRO A 76 5.74 16.30 3.48
C PRO A 76 4.81 17.41 2.95
N THR A 77 4.43 17.38 1.68
CA THR A 77 3.43 18.28 1.10
C THR A 77 2.00 17.85 1.44
N GLY A 78 1.05 18.79 1.35
CA GLY A 78 -0.36 18.52 1.68
C GLY A 78 -0.65 18.50 3.18
N GLU A 79 -1.83 18.00 3.55
CA GLU A 79 -2.36 18.07 4.93
C GLU A 79 -2.44 16.71 5.64
N VAL A 80 -2.31 15.59 4.91
CA VAL A 80 -2.55 14.23 5.43
C VAL A 80 -1.34 13.37 5.16
N ASN A 81 -0.91 12.59 6.16
CA ASN A 81 0.27 11.72 6.08
C ASN A 81 1.50 12.46 5.53
N ASN A 82 1.73 13.68 6.03
CA ASN A 82 2.74 14.64 5.56
C ASN A 82 3.89 14.82 6.55
N SER A 83 4.10 13.83 7.43
CA SER A 83 5.13 13.87 8.46
C SER A 83 5.67 12.46 8.73
N TRP A 84 6.41 12.30 9.83
CA TRP A 84 6.90 11.01 10.30
C TRP A 84 5.78 9.97 10.36
N PRO A 85 5.93 8.80 9.70
CA PRO A 85 4.95 7.73 9.78
C PRO A 85 4.69 7.30 11.24
N GLY A 86 5.74 7.23 12.07
CA GLY A 86 5.63 6.99 13.51
C GLY A 86 5.44 5.52 13.89
N GLY A 87 6.29 4.63 13.36
CA GLY A 87 6.29 3.21 13.74
C GLY A 87 4.99 2.47 13.43
N LEU A 88 4.39 2.77 12.27
CA LEU A 88 3.19 2.09 11.79
C LEU A 88 3.50 0.66 11.33
N LYS A 89 2.46 -0.16 11.30
CA LYS A 89 2.45 -1.52 10.75
C LYS A 89 1.55 -1.57 9.52
N ILE A 90 1.97 -2.28 8.48
CA ILE A 90 1.14 -2.61 7.32
C ILE A 90 0.48 -3.96 7.60
N ALA A 91 -0.86 -4.00 7.54
CA ALA A 91 -1.61 -5.22 7.79
C ALA A 91 -2.34 -5.66 6.52
N LEU A 92 -1.94 -6.82 5.99
CA LEU A 92 -2.67 -7.48 4.91
C LEU A 92 -4.03 -7.97 5.43
N ARG A 93 -5.10 -7.59 4.72
CA ARG A 93 -6.45 -8.12 4.95
C ARG A 93 -6.86 -8.91 3.72
N LYS A 94 -7.22 -10.18 3.92
CA LYS A 94 -7.50 -11.12 2.83
C LYS A 94 -9.01 -11.24 2.59
N PRO A 95 -9.45 -11.59 1.37
CA PRO A 95 -10.82 -12.06 1.16
C PRO A 95 -11.18 -13.19 2.12
N VAL A 96 -12.37 -13.14 2.72
CA VAL A 96 -12.88 -14.17 3.65
C VAL A 96 -14.33 -14.56 3.40
N ALA A 97 -15.05 -13.79 2.59
CA ALA A 97 -16.42 -14.07 2.18
C ALA A 97 -16.79 -13.24 0.94
N GLU A 98 -17.89 -13.61 0.30
CA GLU A 98 -18.46 -12.86 -0.82
C GLU A 98 -18.89 -11.45 -0.42
N GLY A 99 -18.69 -10.51 -1.33
CA GLY A 99 -19.31 -9.20 -1.25
C GLY A 99 -20.77 -9.24 -1.73
N PRO A 100 -21.42 -8.08 -1.82
CA PRO A 100 -22.80 -7.99 -2.28
C PRO A 100 -22.97 -8.16 -3.80
N VAL A 101 -21.90 -8.15 -4.60
CA VAL A 101 -21.96 -8.15 -6.07
C VAL A 101 -20.91 -9.06 -6.69
N GLN A 102 -21.35 -10.23 -7.17
CA GLN A 102 -20.52 -11.25 -7.80
C GLN A 102 -20.93 -11.38 -9.27
N GLN A 103 -20.26 -10.69 -10.19
CA GLN A 103 -20.60 -10.70 -11.63
C GLN A 103 -19.49 -11.27 -12.51
N TRP A 104 -18.35 -11.62 -11.94
CA TRP A 104 -17.25 -12.25 -12.66
C TRP A 104 -17.41 -13.78 -12.62
N VAL A 105 -16.52 -14.50 -13.27
CA VAL A 105 -16.52 -15.96 -13.30
C VAL A 105 -15.26 -16.46 -12.57
N PRO A 106 -15.40 -17.17 -11.44
CA PRO A 106 -14.29 -17.74 -10.69
C PRO A 106 -13.66 -18.93 -11.41
N THR A 107 -12.42 -19.21 -11.05
CA THR A 107 -11.65 -20.38 -11.47
C THR A 107 -10.69 -20.71 -10.32
N PRO A 108 -10.75 -21.93 -9.74
CA PRO A 108 -11.76 -22.97 -9.90
C PRO A 108 -13.06 -22.66 -9.11
N GLY A 109 -14.10 -23.47 -9.35
CA GLY A 109 -15.23 -23.58 -8.44
C GLY A 109 -16.17 -22.36 -8.41
N PRO A 110 -17.26 -22.42 -7.63
CA PRO A 110 -18.31 -21.40 -7.69
C PRO A 110 -18.09 -20.21 -6.74
N ASP A 111 -17.26 -20.38 -5.71
CA ASP A 111 -17.03 -19.34 -4.70
C ASP A 111 -15.94 -18.39 -5.23
N HIS A 112 -16.22 -17.09 -5.24
CA HIS A 112 -15.32 -16.09 -5.82
C HIS A 112 -14.22 -15.70 -4.83
N TYR A 113 -14.56 -15.54 -3.54
CA TYR A 113 -13.57 -15.13 -2.55
C TYR A 113 -12.43 -16.15 -2.38
N SER A 114 -12.71 -17.45 -2.54
CA SER A 114 -11.70 -18.52 -2.47
C SER A 114 -10.84 -18.64 -3.73
N ALA A 115 -11.18 -17.90 -4.79
CA ALA A 115 -10.33 -17.76 -5.98
C ALA A 115 -9.43 -16.52 -5.89
N LEU A 116 -9.39 -15.86 -4.72
CA LEU A 116 -8.73 -14.57 -4.48
C LEU A 116 -8.00 -14.49 -3.12
N ASP A 117 -8.00 -15.55 -2.31
CA ASP A 117 -7.52 -15.52 -0.92
C ASP A 117 -6.07 -15.99 -0.74
N GLU A 118 -5.37 -16.33 -1.83
CA GLU A 118 -4.01 -16.83 -1.77
C GLU A 118 -3.04 -15.78 -1.26
N THR A 119 -2.07 -16.24 -0.46
CA THR A 119 -0.97 -15.40 0.03
C THR A 119 0.34 -16.19 -0.07
N PRO A 120 1.25 -15.84 -1.00
CA PRO A 120 1.16 -14.78 -2.00
C PRO A 120 0.12 -15.06 -3.10
N PRO A 121 -0.29 -14.04 -3.89
CA PRO A 121 -1.23 -14.23 -4.99
C PRO A 121 -0.80 -15.32 -5.98
N SER A 122 -1.76 -16.10 -6.47
CA SER A 122 -1.56 -17.23 -7.38
C SER A 122 -2.22 -16.96 -8.74
N GLY A 123 -1.57 -17.43 -9.81
CA GLY A 123 -2.14 -17.39 -11.16
C GLY A 123 -3.04 -18.58 -11.49
N ALA A 124 -3.06 -19.59 -10.62
CA ALA A 124 -3.88 -20.79 -10.80
C ALA A 124 -5.36 -20.50 -10.52
N ASP A 125 -5.61 -19.62 -9.56
CA ASP A 125 -6.92 -19.28 -9.04
C ASP A 125 -7.19 -17.79 -9.30
N TYR A 126 -8.36 -17.45 -9.84
CA TYR A 126 -8.72 -16.09 -10.22
C TYR A 126 -10.21 -15.94 -10.51
N VAL A 127 -10.69 -14.70 -10.52
CA VAL A 127 -11.95 -14.31 -11.18
C VAL A 127 -11.69 -13.62 -12.52
N LYS A 128 -12.58 -13.76 -13.50
CA LYS A 128 -12.48 -13.07 -14.80
C LYS A 128 -13.82 -12.56 -15.31
N THR A 129 -13.77 -11.55 -16.16
CA THR A 129 -14.94 -11.08 -16.93
C THR A 129 -14.48 -10.59 -18.30
N ASP A 130 -15.36 -10.70 -19.29
CA ASP A 130 -15.26 -10.09 -20.62
C ASP A 130 -16.31 -8.98 -20.83
N VAL A 131 -17.11 -8.67 -19.80
CA VAL A 131 -18.16 -7.66 -19.83
C VAL A 131 -17.68 -6.40 -19.11
N VAL A 132 -17.73 -5.26 -19.82
CA VAL A 132 -17.44 -3.94 -19.25
C VAL A 132 -18.50 -3.60 -18.19
N ASP A 133 -18.07 -2.91 -17.15
CA ASP A 133 -18.84 -2.49 -15.99
C ASP A 133 -19.30 -3.59 -15.04
N ASN A 134 -18.99 -4.87 -15.31
CA ASN A 134 -19.16 -5.95 -14.32
C ASN A 134 -18.28 -5.68 -13.09
N ILE A 135 -18.88 -5.91 -11.92
CA ILE A 135 -18.30 -5.69 -10.61
C ILE A 135 -18.07 -7.03 -9.92
N GLU A 136 -16.95 -7.10 -9.21
CA GLU A 136 -16.60 -8.15 -8.27
C GLU A 136 -16.37 -7.51 -6.90
N MET A 137 -16.89 -8.10 -5.83
CA MET A 137 -16.71 -7.60 -4.47
C MET A 137 -16.41 -8.72 -3.47
N VAL A 138 -15.56 -8.43 -2.50
CA VAL A 138 -15.18 -9.38 -1.44
C VAL A 138 -15.14 -8.70 -0.08
N GLN A 139 -15.59 -9.43 0.93
CA GLN A 139 -15.39 -9.05 2.32
C GLN A 139 -13.98 -9.44 2.75
N LEU A 140 -13.34 -8.57 3.53
CA LEU A 140 -11.98 -8.76 3.98
C LEU A 140 -11.92 -9.16 5.46
N SER A 141 -10.90 -9.94 5.83
CA SER A 141 -10.59 -10.27 7.23
C SER A 141 -10.50 -9.01 8.09
N ALA A 142 -10.81 -9.11 9.38
CA ALA A 142 -10.60 -7.98 10.29
C ALA A 142 -9.12 -7.59 10.38
N LEU A 143 -8.86 -6.33 10.74
CA LEU A 143 -7.55 -5.89 11.20
C LEU A 143 -7.09 -6.73 12.42
N PRO A 144 -5.78 -6.83 12.66
CA PRO A 144 -5.25 -7.42 13.88
C PRO A 144 -5.87 -6.80 15.13
N ALA A 145 -6.10 -7.60 16.18
CA ALA A 145 -6.80 -7.16 17.39
C ALA A 145 -6.08 -6.02 18.12
N GLU A 146 -4.77 -5.88 17.92
CA GLU A 146 -3.95 -4.80 18.45
C GLU A 146 -4.09 -3.47 17.70
N ALA A 147 -4.81 -3.42 16.57
CA ALA A 147 -4.97 -2.20 15.79
C ALA A 147 -5.77 -1.13 16.57
N GLN A 148 -5.13 0.02 16.81
CA GLN A 148 -5.75 1.13 17.56
C GLN A 148 -6.17 2.30 16.67
N SER A 149 -5.48 2.50 15.54
CA SER A 149 -5.77 3.57 14.59
C SER A 149 -5.37 3.14 13.17
N VAL A 150 -5.94 3.80 12.17
CA VAL A 150 -5.67 3.54 10.74
C VAL A 150 -5.31 4.87 10.08
N LYS A 151 -4.13 4.93 9.46
CA LYS A 151 -3.63 6.16 8.79
C LYS A 151 -3.96 6.22 7.31
N ALA A 152 -4.07 5.06 6.67
CA ALA A 152 -4.45 4.93 5.28
C ALA A 152 -4.98 3.51 5.05
N VAL A 153 -5.71 3.35 3.95
CA VAL A 153 -6.08 2.05 3.40
C VAL A 153 -5.53 1.97 1.99
N GLN A 154 -4.81 0.90 1.66
CA GLN A 154 -4.47 0.58 0.28
C GLN A 154 -5.47 -0.45 -0.25
N LEU A 155 -6.09 -0.15 -1.38
CA LEU A 155 -6.83 -1.12 -2.16
C LEU A 155 -5.87 -1.76 -3.14
N ASP A 156 -5.90 -3.08 -3.24
CA ASP A 156 -4.99 -3.85 -4.08
C ASP A 156 -5.78 -4.86 -4.92
N ALA A 157 -5.38 -5.00 -6.18
CA ALA A 157 -5.76 -6.15 -7.00
C ALA A 157 -4.54 -6.64 -7.78
N TRP A 158 -4.44 -7.96 -7.97
CA TRP A 158 -3.41 -8.59 -8.78
C TRP A 158 -4.07 -9.25 -9.98
N GLY A 159 -3.68 -8.87 -11.19
CA GLY A 159 -4.37 -9.32 -12.39
C GLY A 159 -3.68 -8.91 -13.68
N LEU A 160 -4.31 -9.25 -14.80
CA LEU A 160 -3.84 -8.95 -16.15
C LEU A 160 -5.03 -8.83 -17.11
N LYS A 161 -4.85 -8.12 -18.22
CA LYS A 161 -5.81 -8.16 -19.32
C LYS A 161 -5.52 -9.35 -20.24
N ALA A 162 -6.54 -10.12 -20.56
CA ALA A 162 -6.40 -11.30 -21.41
C ALA A 162 -6.18 -10.94 -22.90
N SER A 163 -6.55 -9.73 -23.31
CA SER A 163 -6.39 -9.27 -24.69
C SER A 163 -6.35 -7.74 -24.77
N THR A 164 -6.29 -7.21 -25.99
CA THR A 164 -6.46 -5.77 -26.29
C THR A 164 -7.93 -5.36 -26.49
N VAL A 165 -8.86 -6.32 -26.42
CA VAL A 165 -10.31 -6.06 -26.45
C VAL A 165 -10.80 -5.77 -25.04
N SER A 166 -11.65 -4.77 -24.90
CA SER A 166 -12.27 -4.39 -23.62
C SER A 166 -12.98 -5.57 -22.94
N PRO A 167 -13.00 -5.62 -21.60
CA PRO A 167 -12.38 -4.68 -20.67
C PRO A 167 -10.84 -4.81 -20.61
N THR A 168 -10.13 -3.68 -20.65
CA THR A 168 -8.65 -3.63 -20.56
C THR A 168 -8.12 -2.89 -19.34
N ARG A 169 -9.04 -2.39 -18.50
CA ARG A 169 -8.75 -1.52 -17.35
C ARG A 169 -9.61 -1.94 -16.15
N LEU A 170 -9.21 -1.53 -14.95
CA LEU A 170 -10.00 -1.71 -13.73
C LEU A 170 -10.14 -0.39 -12.97
N ALA A 171 -11.29 -0.19 -12.36
CA ALA A 171 -11.44 0.74 -11.25
C ALA A 171 -11.56 -0.07 -9.95
N LEU A 172 -10.74 0.24 -8.95
CA LEU A 172 -10.91 -0.33 -7.60
C LEU A 172 -12.05 0.40 -6.88
N LEU A 173 -12.71 -0.28 -5.95
CA LEU A 173 -13.82 0.26 -5.18
C LEU A 173 -13.56 0.02 -3.70
N ALA A 174 -13.80 1.06 -2.91
CA ALA A 174 -14.01 0.94 -1.48
C ALA A 174 -15.50 1.06 -1.24
N GLN A 175 -16.18 -0.03 -0.85
CA GLN A 175 -17.57 0.08 -0.42
C GLN A 175 -17.63 0.28 1.08
N LEU A 176 -18.33 1.35 1.49
CA LEU A 176 -18.51 1.72 2.89
C LEU A 176 -19.99 2.02 3.13
N ALA A 177 -20.58 1.34 4.11
CA ALA A 177 -22.00 1.49 4.47
C ALA A 177 -22.96 1.37 3.26
N GLY A 178 -22.63 0.47 2.32
CA GLY A 178 -23.43 0.23 1.11
C GLY A 178 -23.26 1.27 -0.01
N ILE A 179 -22.32 2.22 0.14
CA ILE A 179 -21.97 3.19 -0.91
C ILE A 179 -20.65 2.80 -1.54
N ASP A 180 -20.64 2.70 -2.87
CA ASP A 180 -19.47 2.36 -3.66
C ASP A 180 -18.65 3.62 -3.99
N TYR A 181 -17.47 3.75 -3.40
CA TYR A 181 -16.51 4.81 -3.72
C TYR A 181 -15.54 4.31 -4.79
N VAL A 182 -15.87 4.60 -6.05
CA VAL A 182 -15.08 4.21 -7.23
C VAL A 182 -13.79 5.02 -7.31
N GLN A 183 -12.66 4.34 -7.40
CA GLN A 183 -11.34 4.93 -7.52
C GLN A 183 -10.97 5.18 -9.00
N PRO A 184 -9.93 5.99 -9.28
CA PRO A 184 -9.49 6.24 -10.65
C PRO A 184 -9.22 4.94 -11.42
N ILE A 185 -9.60 4.95 -12.71
CA ILE A 185 -9.39 3.83 -13.64
C ILE A 185 -7.89 3.65 -13.87
N GLN A 186 -7.42 2.40 -13.79
CA GLN A 186 -6.04 2.00 -14.03
C GLN A 186 -5.95 0.99 -15.17
N ASP A 187 -4.92 1.11 -15.99
CA ASP A 187 -4.64 0.13 -17.04
C ASP A 187 -4.21 -1.20 -16.44
N LEU A 188 -4.76 -2.30 -16.94
CA LEU A 188 -4.26 -3.62 -16.59
C LEU A 188 -2.99 -3.96 -17.39
N PRO A 189 -2.00 -4.59 -16.73
CA PRO A 189 -0.79 -5.08 -17.40
C PRO A 189 -1.10 -6.28 -18.32
N LEU A 190 -0.19 -6.56 -19.25
CA LEU A 190 -0.24 -7.74 -20.14
C LEU A 190 0.29 -9.02 -19.49
N ALA A 191 0.97 -8.88 -18.36
CA ALA A 191 1.42 -9.97 -17.49
C ALA A 191 0.86 -9.73 -16.09
N GLN A 192 0.80 -10.76 -15.26
CA GLN A 192 0.32 -10.63 -13.88
C GLN A 192 1.06 -9.51 -13.16
N GLY A 193 0.30 -8.56 -12.62
CA GLY A 193 0.85 -7.40 -11.94
C GLY A 193 -0.15 -6.78 -10.98
N GLN A 194 0.38 -5.98 -10.05
CA GLN A 194 -0.41 -5.29 -9.04
C GLN A 194 -0.93 -3.96 -9.60
N ILE A 195 -2.21 -3.71 -9.39
CA ILE A 195 -2.78 -2.36 -9.42
C ILE A 195 -3.20 -1.98 -8.01
N LYS A 196 -3.05 -0.71 -7.66
CA LYS A 196 -3.32 -0.27 -6.28
C LYS A 196 -3.76 1.17 -6.19
N THR A 197 -4.44 1.51 -5.10
CA THR A 197 -4.79 2.89 -4.77
C THR A 197 -4.70 3.09 -3.27
N VAL A 198 -3.94 4.10 -2.84
CA VAL A 198 -3.82 4.48 -1.43
C VAL A 198 -4.84 5.56 -1.10
N LEU A 199 -5.67 5.29 -0.11
CA LEU A 199 -6.67 6.18 0.45
C LEU A 199 -6.13 6.75 1.77
N ASN A 200 -5.48 7.91 1.69
CA ASN A 200 -4.97 8.63 2.86
C ASN A 200 -6.09 9.12 3.79
N THR A 201 -7.29 9.31 3.25
CA THR A 201 -8.50 9.66 4.00
C THR A 201 -9.63 8.69 3.67
N ASN A 202 -10.63 8.64 4.53
CA ASN A 202 -11.82 7.87 4.26
C ASN A 202 -12.62 8.58 3.15
N PRO A 203 -12.95 7.92 2.02
CA PRO A 203 -13.69 8.54 0.92
C PRO A 203 -15.14 8.90 1.32
N ALA A 204 -15.67 8.31 2.38
CA ALA A 204 -16.94 8.72 3.01
C ALA A 204 -16.82 10.01 3.85
N GLY A 205 -15.62 10.57 3.97
CA GLY A 205 -15.31 11.76 4.76
C GLY A 205 -14.56 11.42 6.06
N GLY A 206 -13.68 12.34 6.47
CA GLY A 206 -12.92 12.23 7.71
C GLY A 206 -11.76 11.22 7.65
N ASN A 207 -11.28 10.83 8.84
CA ASN A 207 -10.18 9.89 9.01
C ASN A 207 -10.67 8.44 8.98
N TRP A 208 -9.79 7.52 8.60
CA TRP A 208 -10.03 6.10 8.79
C TRP A 208 -10.15 5.75 10.27
N THR A 209 -11.06 4.83 10.57
CA THR A 209 -11.22 4.22 11.89
C THR A 209 -11.11 2.72 11.76
N VAL A 210 -10.73 2.03 12.84
CA VAL A 210 -10.67 0.55 12.86
C VAL A 210 -12.02 -0.05 12.47
N ALA A 211 -13.13 0.52 12.94
CA ALA A 211 -14.47 0.05 12.61
C ALA A 211 -14.81 0.23 11.12
N ALA A 212 -14.55 1.41 10.56
CA ALA A 212 -14.79 1.67 9.13
C ALA A 212 -13.91 0.79 8.25
N THR A 213 -12.64 0.59 8.61
CA THR A 213 -11.75 -0.32 7.90
C THR A 213 -12.23 -1.75 8.00
N ASN A 214 -12.59 -2.25 9.19
CA ASN A 214 -13.11 -3.62 9.35
C ASN A 214 -14.40 -3.86 8.55
N ALA A 215 -15.26 -2.85 8.40
CA ALA A 215 -16.49 -2.93 7.62
C ALA A 215 -16.29 -2.71 6.10
N LEU A 216 -15.08 -2.33 5.66
CA LEU A 216 -14.76 -2.10 4.25
C LEU A 216 -14.92 -3.39 3.44
N ILE A 217 -15.65 -3.27 2.33
CA ILE A 217 -15.68 -4.25 1.25
C ILE A 217 -14.79 -3.74 0.11
N LEU A 218 -13.91 -4.61 -0.38
CA LEU A 218 -13.09 -4.33 -1.55
C LEU A 218 -13.87 -4.73 -2.80
N GLY A 219 -13.84 -3.90 -3.83
CA GLY A 219 -14.38 -4.25 -5.13
C GLY A 219 -13.46 -3.89 -6.29
N ALA A 220 -13.74 -4.49 -7.44
CA ALA A 220 -13.14 -4.19 -8.72
C ALA A 220 -14.23 -4.11 -9.80
N GLN A 221 -14.18 -3.06 -10.62
CA GLN A 221 -15.08 -2.90 -11.77
C GLN A 221 -14.29 -2.95 -13.07
N ALA A 222 -14.71 -3.82 -13.98
CA ALA A 222 -14.17 -3.93 -15.32
C ALA A 222 -14.44 -2.66 -16.12
N LYS A 223 -13.41 -2.08 -16.75
CA LYS A 223 -13.52 -0.85 -17.54
C LYS A 223 -12.96 -1.06 -18.94
N ALA A 224 -13.60 -0.40 -19.91
CA ALA A 224 -13.27 -0.48 -21.33
C ALA A 224 -11.79 -0.22 -21.56
#